data_AF-A0A2T1LTV2-F1
#
_entry.id   AF-A0A2T1LTV2-F1
#
_cell.length_a   1.000
_cell.length_b   1.000
_cell.length_c   1.000
_cell.angle_alpha   90.00
_cell.angle_beta   90.00
_cell.angle_gamma   90.00
#
_symmetry.space_group_name_H-M   'P 1'
#
loop_
_entity.id
_entity.type
_entity.pdbx_description
1 polymer ?
#
loop_
_entity_poly.entity_id
_entity_poly.type
_entity_poly.pdbx_seq_one_letter_code
_entity_poly.pdbx_strand_id
1 'polypeptide(L)' 'MKKTQIYNSEGDELLSEYDFDYSKAKPNRFANQTKPNSLVITLDPDLAEVFKTSEAVNHALRSLLSAIPK' A
#
# COMPACT_ATOMS: atom_id res chain seq x y z
N MET A 1 -33.98 -8.80 -41.41
CA MET A 1 -34.22 -7.67 -40.48
C MET A 1 -35.01 -8.26 -39.31
N LYS A 2 -34.65 -8.16 -38.03
CA LYS A 2 -33.84 -7.21 -37.28
C LYS A 2 -33.00 -7.98 -36.23
N LYS A 3 -31.78 -7.52 -35.95
CA LYS A 3 -30.98 -8.00 -34.82
C LYS A 3 -31.42 -7.22 -33.58
N THR A 4 -31.99 -7.90 -32.59
CA THR A 4 -32.30 -7.28 -31.29
C THR A 4 -31.02 -7.30 -30.45
N GLN A 5 -30.42 -6.12 -30.28
CA GLN A 5 -29.30 -5.89 -29.37
C GLN A 5 -29.85 -5.84 -27.95
N ILE A 6 -29.84 -6.98 -27.25
CA ILE A 6 -30.04 -7.01 -25.80
C ILE A 6 -28.67 -6.76 -25.19
N TYR A 7 -28.38 -5.52 -24.82
CA TYR A 7 -27.30 -5.24 -23.89
C TYR A 7 -27.80 -5.67 -22.51
N ASN A 8 -27.68 -6.97 -22.21
CA ASN A 8 -27.90 -7.46 -20.87
C ASN A 8 -26.76 -6.91 -20.02
N SER A 9 -27.06 -5.88 -19.23
CA SER A 9 -26.26 -5.42 -18.09
C SER A 9 -26.26 -6.46 -16.94
N GLU A 10 -26.66 -7.70 -17.22
CA GLU A 10 -26.92 -8.76 -16.23
C GLU A 10 -25.70 -9.67 -15.99
N GLY A 11 -24.51 -9.27 -16.46
CA GLY A 11 -23.29 -10.07 -16.36
C GLY A 11 -22.28 -9.62 -15.29
N ASP A 12 -22.48 -8.44 -14.70
CA ASP A 12 -21.53 -7.84 -13.75
C ASP A 12 -22.06 -7.79 -12.30
N GLU A 13 -23.23 -8.40 -12.04
CA GLU A 13 -23.73 -8.53 -10.66
C GLU A 13 -23.03 -9.67 -9.94
N LEU A 14 -22.47 -9.37 -8.77
CA LEU A 14 -21.89 -10.36 -7.88
C LEU A 14 -22.99 -11.31 -7.37
N LEU A 15 -22.64 -12.58 -7.18
CA LEU A 15 -23.57 -13.55 -6.59
C LEU A 15 -23.94 -13.15 -5.16
N SER A 16 -25.13 -13.54 -4.71
CA SER A 16 -25.67 -13.21 -3.38
C SER A 16 -24.75 -13.58 -2.21
N GLU A 17 -23.88 -14.58 -2.38
CA GLU A 17 -22.91 -15.01 -1.38
C GLU A 17 -21.78 -13.98 -1.14
N TYR A 18 -21.64 -13.01 -2.04
CA TYR A 18 -20.69 -11.90 -1.91
C TYR A 18 -21.28 -10.67 -1.20
N ASP A 19 -22.52 -10.74 -0.70
CA ASP A 19 -23.12 -9.73 0.18
C ASP A 19 -22.59 -9.87 1.61
N PHE A 20 -21.35 -9.40 1.82
CA PHE A 20 -20.71 -9.45 3.13
C PHE A 20 -21.27 -8.38 4.09
N ASP A 21 -21.73 -8.82 5.26
CA ASP A 21 -22.07 -7.92 6.37
C ASP A 21 -20.80 -7.44 7.10
N TYR A 22 -20.26 -6.31 6.64
CA TYR A 22 -19.06 -5.71 7.22
C TYR A 22 -19.22 -5.25 8.67
N SER A 23 -20.44 -5.14 9.21
CA SER A 23 -20.62 -4.86 10.65
C SER A 23 -20.14 -6.01 11.54
N LYS A 24 -20.10 -7.23 10.99
CA LYS A 24 -19.56 -8.44 11.64
C LYS A 24 -18.09 -8.69 11.31
N ALA A 25 -17.47 -7.81 10.51
CA ALA A 25 -16.07 -7.99 10.13
C ALA A 25 -15.17 -7.88 11.36
N LYS A 26 -14.19 -8.79 11.45
CA LYS A 26 -13.15 -8.71 12.48
C LYS A 26 -12.12 -7.66 12.08
N PRO A 27 -11.57 -6.89 13.05
CA PRO A 27 -10.47 -6.00 12.77
C PRO A 27 -9.29 -6.78 12.19
N ASN A 28 -8.63 -6.20 11.18
CA ASN A 28 -7.53 -6.84 10.49
C ASN A 28 -6.37 -7.11 11.47
N ARG A 29 -6.03 -8.39 11.70
CA ARG A 29 -4.93 -8.80 12.58
C ARG A 29 -3.56 -8.24 12.18
N PHE A 30 -3.41 -7.83 10.92
CA PHE A 30 -2.20 -7.24 10.37
C PHE A 30 -2.18 -5.70 10.47
N ALA A 31 -3.32 -5.05 10.75
CA ALA A 31 -3.37 -3.59 10.85
C ALA A 31 -2.51 -3.04 11.99
N ASN A 32 -2.31 -3.81 13.05
CA ASN A 32 -1.45 -3.43 14.18
C ASN A 32 0.04 -3.72 13.94
N GLN A 33 0.42 -4.35 12.83
CA GLN A 33 1.82 -4.67 12.55
C GLN A 33 2.62 -3.44 12.11
N THR A 34 1.94 -2.42 11.57
CA THR A 34 2.54 -1.11 11.38
C THR A 34 2.58 -0.41 12.73
N LYS A 35 3.78 -0.21 13.27
CA LYS A 35 3.97 0.56 14.52
C LYS A 35 3.25 1.91 14.36
N PRO A 36 2.47 2.36 15.35
CA PRO A 36 1.89 3.70 15.29
C PRO A 36 3.03 4.70 15.04
N ASN A 37 2.86 5.56 14.04
CA ASN A 37 3.83 6.56 13.55
C ASN A 37 5.02 6.02 12.74
N SER A 38 4.93 4.84 12.11
CA SER A 38 5.94 4.44 11.12
C SER A 38 5.78 5.25 9.82
N LEU A 39 6.75 6.12 9.52
CA LEU A 39 6.87 6.76 8.21
C LEU A 39 7.63 5.81 7.27
N VAL A 40 6.98 5.39 6.18
CA VAL A 40 7.60 4.59 5.13
C VAL A 40 8.06 5.53 4.02
N ILE A 41 9.32 5.40 3.63
CA ILE A 41 9.95 6.22 2.58
C ILE A 41 10.45 5.25 1.52
N THR A 42 10.04 5.48 0.27
CA THR A 42 10.54 4.73 -0.87
C THR A 42 11.85 5.38 -1.34
N LEU A 43 12.90 4.57 -1.48
CA LEU A 43 14.15 4.99 -2.09
C LEU A 43 14.10 4.78 -3.60
N ASP A 44 14.79 5.63 -4.33
CA ASP A 44 15.03 5.41 -5.76
C ASP A 44 15.90 4.16 -5.98
N PRO A 45 15.79 3.49 -7.13
CA PRO A 45 16.44 2.19 -7.36
C PRO A 45 17.97 2.22 -7.21
N ASP A 46 18.60 3.29 -7.66
CA ASP A 46 20.04 3.56 -7.54
C ASP A 46 20.48 3.67 -6.06
N LEU A 47 19.69 4.35 -5.24
CA LEU A 47 19.95 4.46 -3.81
C LEU A 47 19.71 3.13 -3.08
N ALA A 48 18.70 2.36 -3.49
CA ALA A 48 18.43 1.02 -2.95
C ALA A 48 19.51 -0.01 -3.36
N GLU A 49 20.21 0.23 -4.46
CA GLU A 49 21.38 -0.57 -4.85
C GLU A 49 22.54 -0.39 -3.87
N VAL A 50 22.77 0.82 -3.38
CA VAL A 50 23.85 1.14 -2.45
C VAL A 50 23.45 0.87 -0.99
N PHE A 51 22.26 1.31 -0.58
CA PHE A 51 21.78 1.22 0.79
C PHE A 51 20.85 0.03 0.98
N LYS A 52 21.39 -1.08 1.50
CA LYS A 52 20.64 -2.32 1.74
C LYS A 52 19.82 -2.34 3.03
N THR A 53 20.09 -1.41 3.95
CA THR A 53 19.42 -1.36 5.26
C THR A 53 19.01 0.07 5.61
N SER A 54 17.93 0.19 6.37
CA SER A 54 17.48 1.49 6.90
C SER A 54 18.49 2.12 7.85
N GLU A 55 19.28 1.31 8.56
CA GLU A 55 20.36 1.77 9.43
C GLU A 55 21.44 2.52 8.64
N ALA A 56 21.86 1.97 7.49
CA ALA A 56 22.87 2.59 6.64
C ALA A 56 22.42 3.96 6.10
N VAL A 57 21.16 4.07 5.65
CA VAL A 57 20.58 5.35 5.21
C VAL A 57 20.54 6.36 6.35
N ASN A 58 20.03 5.95 7.52
CA ASN A 58 19.91 6.83 8.67
C ASN A 58 21.28 7.34 9.15
N HIS A 59 22.31 6.50 9.12
CA HIS A 59 23.67 6.90 9.46
C HIS A 59 24.21 7.94 8.48
N ALA A 60 24.07 7.71 7.16
CA ALA A 60 24.52 8.65 6.15
C ALA A 60 23.84 10.02 6.27
N LEU A 61 22.52 10.04 6.44
CA LEU A 61 21.75 11.28 6.62
C LEU A 61 22.16 12.04 7.89
N ARG A 62 22.40 11.34 9.00
CA ARG A 62 22.86 11.97 10.26
C ARG A 62 24.27 12.56 10.14
N SER A 63 25.16 11.89 9.41
CA SER A 63 26.50 12.42 9.11
C SER A 63 26.41 13.69 8.27
N LEU A 64 25.55 13.72 7.26
CA LEU A 64 25.29 14.93 6.46
C LEU A 64 24.73 16.07 7.31
N LEU A 65 23.74 15.79 8.15
CA LEU A 65 23.16 16.77 9.07
C LEU A 65 24.20 17.35 10.05
N SER A 66 25.18 16.54 10.46
CA SER A 66 26.25 16.98 11.37
C SER A 66 27.33 17.81 10.65
N ALA A 67 27.52 17.58 9.36
CA ALA A 67 28.49 18.29 8.52
C ALA A 67 27.96 19.64 8.01
N ILE A 68 26.64 19.84 8.00
CA ILE A 68 26.03 21.13 7.62
C ILE A 68 26.16 22.10 8.80
N PRO A 69 26.87 23.24 8.65
CA PRO A 69 26.90 24.27 9.68
C PRO A 69 25.52 24.91 9.84
N LYS A 70 25.21 25.31 11.07
CA LYS A 70 23.95 25.99 11.41
C LYS A 70 23.84 27.38 10.77
#